data_AF-A0A0R3SVD4-F1
#
_entry.id   AF-A0A0R3SVD4-F1
#
_cell.length_a   1.000
_cell.length_b   1.000
_cell.length_c   1.000
_cell.angle_alpha   90.00
_cell.angle_beta   90.00
_cell.angle_gamma   90.00
#
_symmetry.space_group_name_H-M   'P 1'
#
loop_
_entity.id
_entity.type
_entity.pdbx_description
1 polymer ?
#
loop_
_entity_poly.entity_id
_entity_poly.type
_entity_poly.pdbx_seq_one_letter_code
_entity_poly.pdbx_strand_id
1 'polypeptide(L)'
;MPPLSIGEIESLRSWLDGEAITVPEGWLEACLDWLSEQSGGELNSSQLKDAIYQQWLHADLNELACPILPDQNSIAQETLLLEGELCLQISALINIGESYYGQLRKYEGNIGKDLPDLESEHDPEEFSIDPSFQLSNICEF
;
A
#
# COMPACT_ATOMS: atom_id res chain seq x y z
N MET A 1 25.88 -10.76 13.62
CA MET A 1 25.54 -9.59 14.45
C MET A 1 25.17 -10.11 15.84
N PRO A 2 25.59 -9.49 16.95
CA PRO A 2 25.12 -9.89 18.28
C PRO A 2 23.59 -9.72 18.38
N PRO A 3 22.88 -10.52 19.19
CA PRO A 3 21.45 -10.35 19.41
C PRO A 3 21.19 -8.96 19.99
N LEU A 4 20.21 -8.25 19.41
CA LEU A 4 19.81 -6.93 19.89
C LEU A 4 19.28 -7.02 21.32
N SER A 5 19.58 -6.01 22.11
CA SER A 5 19.07 -5.91 23.48
C SER A 5 17.57 -5.61 23.47
N ILE A 6 16.89 -5.99 24.56
CA ILE A 6 15.44 -5.74 24.71
C ILE A 6 15.09 -4.26 24.51
N GLY A 7 15.95 -3.34 24.98
CA GLY A 7 15.74 -1.91 24.87
C GLY A 7 15.90 -1.37 23.44
N GLU A 8 16.73 -2.01 22.61
CA GLU A 8 16.85 -1.66 21.19
C GLU A 8 15.60 -2.09 20.41
N ILE A 9 15.06 -3.27 20.73
CA ILE A 9 13.81 -3.76 20.13
C ILE A 9 12.65 -2.85 20.51
N GLU A 10 12.54 -2.45 21.78
CA GLU A 10 11.52 -1.48 22.24
C GLU A 10 11.67 -0.12 21.53
N SER A 11 12.90 0.36 21.32
CA SER A 11 13.13 1.60 20.57
C SER A 11 12.71 1.49 19.10
N LEU A 12 12.91 0.33 18.46
CA LEU A 12 12.45 0.07 17.10
C LEU A 12 10.92 -0.02 17.03
N ARG A 13 10.27 -0.66 18.01
CA ARG A 13 8.81 -0.70 18.13
C ARG A 13 8.24 0.72 18.24
N SER A 14 8.77 1.53 19.15
CA SER A 14 8.35 2.92 19.30
C SER A 14 8.57 3.76 18.04
N TRP A 15 9.57 3.41 17.22
CA TRP A 15 9.79 4.06 15.93
C TRP A 15 8.74 3.63 14.90
N LEU A 16 8.40 2.34 14.80
CA LEU A 16 7.32 1.85 13.93
C LEU A 16 5.97 2.49 14.30
N ASP A 17 5.67 2.59 15.60
CA ASP A 17 4.46 3.25 16.09
C ASP A 17 4.41 4.73 15.66
N GLY A 18 5.56 5.40 15.64
CA GLY A 18 5.70 6.78 15.19
C GLY A 18 5.51 6.98 13.68
N GLU A 19 5.66 5.93 12.88
CA GLU A 19 5.41 5.92 11.43
C GLU A 19 3.99 5.40 11.09
N ALA A 20 3.12 5.22 12.10
CA ALA A 20 1.80 4.60 11.97
C ALA A 20 1.83 3.14 11.44
N ILE A 21 2.95 2.46 11.60
CA ILE A 21 3.15 1.08 11.16
C ILE A 21 2.82 0.13 12.31
N THR A 22 1.73 -0.62 12.16
CA THR A 22 1.37 -1.68 13.11
C THR A 22 1.84 -3.04 12.60
N VAL A 23 2.52 -3.81 13.45
CA VAL A 23 3.00 -5.16 13.12
C VAL A 23 2.55 -6.17 14.19
N PRO A 24 2.36 -7.45 13.82
CA PRO A 24 2.02 -8.49 14.78
C PRO A 24 3.09 -8.71 15.86
N GLU A 25 2.68 -9.30 16.97
CA GLU A 25 3.61 -9.77 18.00
C GLU A 25 4.61 -10.78 17.39
N GLY A 26 5.89 -10.64 17.70
CA GLY A 26 6.95 -11.49 17.17
C GLY A 26 7.41 -11.16 15.75
N TRP A 27 6.67 -10.34 14.98
CA TRP A 27 7.06 -10.02 13.60
C TRP A 27 8.39 -9.28 13.52
N LEU A 28 8.59 -8.29 14.40
CA LEU A 28 9.83 -7.51 14.43
C LEU A 28 11.03 -8.38 14.80
N GLU A 29 10.89 -9.24 15.80
CA GLU A 29 11.94 -10.17 16.22
C GLU A 29 12.31 -11.14 15.09
N ALA A 30 11.32 -11.72 14.42
CA ALA A 30 11.55 -12.60 13.27
C ALA A 30 12.21 -11.85 12.09
N CYS A 31 11.80 -10.60 11.84
CA CYS A 31 12.40 -9.75 10.82
C CYS A 31 13.86 -9.44 11.16
N LEU A 32 14.18 -9.15 12.42
CA LEU A 32 15.54 -8.89 12.89
C LEU A 32 16.43 -10.12 12.79
N ASP A 33 15.90 -11.29 13.17
CA ASP A 33 16.61 -12.57 13.03
C ASP A 33 16.96 -12.83 11.56
N TRP A 34 15.99 -12.69 10.65
CA TRP A 34 16.22 -12.83 9.21
C TRP A 34 17.23 -11.82 8.67
N LEU A 35 17.12 -10.54 9.06
CA LEU A 35 18.07 -9.51 8.65
C LEU A 35 19.48 -9.80 9.15
N SER A 36 19.63 -10.36 10.34
CA SER A 36 20.93 -10.71 10.91
C SER A 36 21.64 -11.83 10.14
N GLU A 37 20.88 -12.75 9.55
CA GLU A 37 21.39 -13.82 8.68
C GLU A 37 21.76 -13.29 7.29
N GLN A 38 20.97 -12.35 6.76
CA GLN A 38 21.12 -11.82 5.40
C GLN A 38 22.20 -10.74 5.29
N SER A 39 22.41 -9.91 6.31
CA SER A 39 23.22 -8.68 6.21
C SER A 39 24.73 -8.93 6.09
N GLY A 40 25.22 -10.15 6.35
CA GLY A 40 26.65 -10.51 6.26
C GLY A 40 27.59 -9.67 7.15
N GLY A 41 27.05 -8.78 7.99
CA GLY A 41 27.77 -7.75 8.72
C GLY A 41 26.82 -6.90 9.59
N GLU A 42 27.39 -6.05 10.44
CA GLU A 42 26.62 -5.17 11.33
C GLU A 42 26.01 -4.01 10.55
N LEU A 43 24.69 -3.86 10.66
CA LEU A 43 23.97 -2.71 10.14
C LEU A 43 24.00 -1.59 11.19
N ASN A 44 24.18 -0.34 10.74
CA ASN A 44 23.95 0.79 11.63
C ASN A 44 22.45 1.00 11.89
N SER A 45 22.11 1.80 12.90
CA SER A 45 20.71 2.00 13.30
C SER A 45 19.81 2.53 12.17
N SER A 46 20.31 3.40 11.30
CA SER A 46 19.54 3.91 10.15
C SER A 46 19.31 2.82 9.12
N GLN A 47 20.35 2.08 8.74
CA GLN A 47 20.27 0.97 7.80
C GLN A 47 19.35 -0.12 8.29
N LEU A 48 19.34 -0.38 9.61
CA LEU A 48 18.45 -1.34 10.23
C LEU A 48 16.99 -0.91 10.11
N LYS A 49 16.68 0.35 10.44
CA LYS A 49 15.34 0.91 10.29
C LYS A 49 14.87 0.87 8.84
N ASP A 50 15.72 1.29 7.91
CA ASP A 50 15.43 1.25 6.48
C ASP A 50 15.15 -0.19 6.02
N ALA A 51 15.98 -1.16 6.44
CA ALA A 51 15.79 -2.56 6.08
C ALA A 51 14.49 -3.14 6.65
N ILE A 52 14.14 -2.84 7.91
CA ILE A 52 12.86 -3.24 8.53
C ILE A 52 11.70 -2.63 7.75
N TYR A 53 11.78 -1.35 7.42
CA TYR A 53 10.74 -0.66 6.65
C TYR A 53 10.55 -1.30 5.28
N GLN A 54 11.64 -1.64 4.58
CA GLN A 54 11.57 -2.34 3.30
C GLN A 54 10.94 -3.73 3.44
N GLN A 55 11.26 -4.48 4.51
CA GLN A 55 10.59 -5.76 4.76
C GLN A 55 9.09 -5.59 4.97
N TRP A 56 8.67 -4.56 5.71
CA TRP A 56 7.25 -4.26 5.90
C TRP A 56 6.56 -3.87 4.59
N LEU A 57 7.18 -3.05 3.74
CA LEU A 57 6.63 -2.67 2.43
C LEU A 57 6.44 -3.86 1.47
N HIS A 58 7.25 -4.90 1.62
CA HIS A 58 7.16 -6.12 0.81
C HIS A 58 6.24 -7.18 1.41
N ALA A 59 5.77 -6.98 2.64
CA ALA A 59 4.90 -7.92 3.32
C ALA A 59 3.44 -7.74 2.86
N ASP A 60 2.71 -8.84 2.70
CA ASP A 60 1.28 -8.78 2.45
C ASP A 60 0.54 -8.50 3.76
N LEU A 61 -0.04 -7.30 3.90
CA LEU A 61 -0.77 -6.89 5.10
C LEU A 61 -2.00 -7.78 5.39
N ASN A 62 -2.53 -8.47 4.38
CA ASN A 62 -3.60 -9.45 4.58
C ASN A 62 -3.08 -10.69 5.31
N GLU A 63 -1.88 -11.16 4.96
CA GLU A 63 -1.22 -12.29 5.63
C GLU A 63 -0.69 -11.92 7.02
N LEU A 64 -0.28 -10.65 7.22
CA LEU A 64 0.12 -10.15 8.53
C LEU A 64 -1.03 -10.17 9.55
N ALA A 65 -2.29 -10.21 9.09
CA ALA A 65 -3.48 -10.30 9.94
C ALA A 65 -3.49 -9.26 11.08
N CYS A 66 -3.11 -8.02 10.76
CA CYS A 66 -3.10 -6.90 11.69
C CYS A 66 -4.29 -5.96 11.41
N PRO A 67 -5.45 -6.15 12.06
CA PRO A 67 -6.63 -5.34 11.79
C PRO A 67 -6.45 -3.93 12.37
N ILE A 68 -6.17 -2.95 11.50
CA ILE A 68 -6.04 -1.53 11.89
C ILE A 68 -7.31 -0.71 11.64
N LEU A 69 -8.24 -1.23 10.84
CA LEU A 69 -9.51 -0.58 10.56
C LEU A 69 -10.58 -0.98 11.58
N PRO A 70 -11.56 -0.11 11.86
CA PRO A 70 -12.71 -0.43 12.70
C PRO A 70 -13.46 -1.67 12.21
N ASP A 71 -14.13 -2.36 13.14
CA ASP A 71 -14.90 -3.55 12.82
C ASP A 71 -16.11 -3.24 11.92
N GLN A 72 -16.59 -4.26 11.21
CA GLN A 72 -17.71 -4.10 10.26
C GLN A 72 -18.99 -3.57 10.93
N ASN A 73 -19.18 -3.83 12.23
CA ASN A 73 -20.33 -3.31 12.97
C ASN A 73 -20.27 -1.80 13.15
N SER A 74 -19.06 -1.23 13.31
CA SER A 74 -18.85 0.22 13.38
C SER A 74 -19.08 0.91 12.03
N ILE A 75 -18.82 0.20 10.92
CA ILE A 75 -18.99 0.72 9.54
C ILE A 75 -20.46 0.77 9.11
N ALA A 76 -21.36 0.03 9.77
CA ALA A 76 -22.79 -0.02 9.44
C ALA A 76 -23.57 1.30 9.72
N GLN A 77 -22.91 2.33 10.27
CA GLN A 77 -23.47 3.66 10.43
C GLN A 77 -23.46 4.42 9.08
N GLU A 78 -24.46 5.27 8.82
CA GLU A 78 -24.61 5.97 7.52
C GLU A 78 -23.38 6.78 7.10
N THR A 79 -22.57 7.23 8.06
CA THR A 79 -21.31 7.94 7.84
C THR A 79 -20.32 7.67 8.97
N LEU A 80 -19.11 7.21 8.61
CA LEU A 80 -17.98 7.03 9.52
C LEU A 80 -16.86 8.01 9.14
N LEU A 81 -16.31 8.72 10.13
CA LEU A 81 -15.08 9.48 9.97
C LEU A 81 -13.91 8.64 10.48
N LEU A 82 -12.95 8.35 9.61
CA LEU A 82 -11.66 7.76 9.99
C LEU A 82 -10.70 8.88 10.32
N GLU A 83 -10.19 8.90 11.55
CA GLU A 83 -9.23 9.90 12.04
C GLU A 83 -7.87 9.24 12.30
N GLY A 84 -6.81 10.02 12.17
CA GLY A 84 -5.43 9.59 12.41
C GLY A 84 -4.66 9.20 11.15
N GLU A 85 -3.44 8.71 11.36
CA GLU A 85 -2.56 8.20 10.31
C GLU A 85 -2.72 6.68 10.23
N LEU A 86 -2.98 6.17 9.03
CA LEU A 86 -3.23 4.75 8.79
C LEU A 86 -2.39 4.29 7.60
N CYS A 87 -1.49 3.34 7.86
CA CYS A 87 -0.71 2.67 6.83
C CYS A 87 -1.48 1.48 6.24
N LEU A 88 -1.99 1.64 5.01
CA LEU A 88 -2.81 0.64 4.32
C LEU A 88 -2.12 0.11 3.06
N GLN A 89 -2.48 -1.10 2.66
CA GLN A 89 -2.05 -1.71 1.39
C GLN A 89 -3.14 -1.52 0.33
N ILE A 90 -2.74 -1.03 -0.84
CA ILE A 90 -3.63 -0.95 -2.00
C ILE A 90 -3.63 -2.32 -2.68
N SER A 91 -4.74 -3.07 -2.57
CA SER A 91 -4.87 -4.39 -3.22
C SER A 91 -5.03 -4.28 -4.74
N ALA A 92 -5.76 -3.27 -5.20
CA ALA A 92 -6.04 -3.09 -6.61
C ALA A 92 -6.48 -1.66 -6.91
N LEU A 93 -6.25 -1.24 -8.16
CA LEU A 93 -6.56 0.11 -8.62
C LEU A 93 -7.30 0.04 -9.97
N ILE A 94 -8.49 0.64 -10.03
CA ILE A 94 -9.24 0.81 -11.27
C ILE A 94 -9.72 2.24 -11.41
N ASN A 95 -9.60 2.78 -12.63
CA ASN A 95 -10.17 4.08 -12.99
C ASN A 95 -11.68 3.93 -13.21
N ILE A 96 -12.50 4.73 -12.52
CA ILE A 96 -13.97 4.72 -12.69
C ILE A 96 -14.48 5.91 -13.51
N GLY A 97 -13.60 6.85 -13.91
CA GLY A 97 -13.92 7.93 -14.82
C GLY A 97 -14.09 7.46 -16.27
N GLU A 98 -13.53 6.30 -16.62
CA GLU A 98 -13.70 5.66 -17.92
C GLU A 98 -14.44 4.32 -17.79
N SER A 99 -15.20 3.93 -18.82
CA SER A 99 -15.79 2.58 -18.83
C SER A 99 -14.73 1.49 -18.76
N TYR A 100 -14.96 0.46 -17.95
CA TYR A 100 -14.08 -0.71 -17.84
C TYR A 100 -13.75 -1.31 -19.22
N TYR A 101 -14.77 -1.44 -20.09
CA TYR A 101 -14.59 -1.96 -21.43
C TYR A 101 -13.67 -1.09 -22.30
N GLY A 102 -13.79 0.24 -22.21
CA GLY A 102 -12.90 1.16 -22.90
C GLY A 102 -11.45 1.02 -22.45
N GLN A 103 -11.23 0.89 -21.14
CA GLN A 103 -9.89 0.64 -20.57
C GLN A 103 -9.33 -0.71 -21.03
N LEU A 104 -10.14 -1.77 -21.02
CA LEU A 104 -9.75 -3.10 -21.50
C LEU A 104 -9.38 -3.07 -22.99
N ARG A 105 -10.18 -2.42 -23.84
CA ARG A 105 -9.90 -2.30 -25.28
C ARG A 105 -8.61 -1.52 -25.58
N LYS A 106 -8.35 -0.45 -24.83
CA LYS A 106 -7.08 0.30 -24.90
C LYS A 106 -5.91 -0.60 -24.50
N TYR A 107 -6.04 -1.32 -23.38
CA TYR A 107 -5.03 -2.26 -22.89
C TYR A 107 -4.73 -3.39 -23.87
N GLU A 108 -5.77 -3.96 -24.51
CA GLU A 108 -5.65 -4.99 -25.55
C GLU A 108 -5.08 -4.48 -26.89
N GLY A 109 -4.85 -3.16 -27.03
CA GLY A 109 -4.35 -2.54 -28.26
C GLY A 109 -5.37 -2.48 -29.40
N ASN A 110 -6.68 -2.62 -29.10
CA ASN A 110 -7.73 -2.76 -30.10
C ASN A 110 -8.59 -1.49 -30.25
N ILE A 111 -7.92 -0.33 -30.25
CA ILE A 111 -8.56 1.01 -30.25
C ILE A 111 -9.28 1.29 -31.57
N GLY A 112 -8.84 0.66 -32.68
CA GLY A 112 -9.25 1.02 -34.04
C GLY A 112 -10.25 0.09 -34.73
N LYS A 113 -10.91 -0.87 -34.05
CA LYS A 113 -11.78 -1.83 -34.76
C LYS A 113 -13.28 -1.56 -34.71
N ASP A 114 -13.84 -0.90 -33.69
CA ASP A 114 -15.30 -0.77 -33.59
C ASP A 114 -15.82 0.49 -32.86
N LEU A 115 -15.05 1.57 -32.75
CA LEU A 115 -15.66 2.87 -32.38
C LEU A 115 -16.13 3.55 -33.67
N PRO A 116 -17.43 3.85 -33.85
CA PRO A 116 -17.82 4.83 -34.85
C PRO A 116 -17.13 6.15 -34.48
N ASP A 117 -16.41 6.74 -35.44
CA ASP A 117 -15.83 8.08 -35.33
C ASP A 117 -16.90 9.05 -34.84
N LEU A 118 -16.86 9.36 -33.55
CA LEU A 118 -17.39 10.61 -33.04
C LEU A 118 -16.17 11.49 -32.84
N GLU A 119 -15.79 12.12 -33.95
CA GLU A 119 -14.84 13.21 -34.01
C GLU A 119 -15.16 14.22 -32.90
N SER A 120 -14.23 14.41 -31.98
CA SER A 120 -13.99 15.72 -31.39
C SER A 120 -12.50 15.97 -31.44
N GLU A 121 -12.08 16.77 -32.42
CA GLU A 121 -10.74 17.33 -32.50
C GLU A 121 -10.40 18.03 -31.17
N HIS A 122 -9.35 17.58 -30.49
CA HIS A 122 -8.73 18.33 -29.42
C HIS A 122 -7.21 18.31 -29.61
N ASP A 123 -6.64 19.51 -29.66
CA ASP A 123 -5.22 19.84 -29.84
C ASP A 123 -4.28 19.11 -28.86
N PRO A 124 -2.99 18.94 -29.22
CA PRO A 124 -2.05 18.22 -28.38
C PRO A 124 -1.53 19.08 -27.20
N GLU A 125 -1.67 18.50 -26.01
CA GLU A 125 -0.80 18.63 -24.83
C GLU A 125 -0.74 19.97 -24.09
N GLU A 126 -1.72 20.18 -23.21
CA GLU A 126 -1.44 20.63 -21.84
C GLU A 126 -1.66 19.40 -20.93
N PHE A 127 -0.64 18.93 -20.21
CA PHE A 127 -0.79 17.92 -19.16
C PHE A 127 -1.59 18.53 -18.00
N SER A 128 -2.89 18.69 -18.21
CA SER A 128 -3.86 19.00 -17.19
C SER A 128 -4.27 17.67 -16.56
N ILE A 129 -4.04 17.53 -15.26
CA ILE A 129 -4.54 16.39 -14.50
C ILE A 129 -6.05 16.41 -14.64
N ASP A 130 -6.60 15.45 -15.39
CA ASP A 130 -8.03 15.37 -15.64
C ASP A 130 -8.77 15.14 -14.31
N PRO A 131 -9.66 16.07 -13.89
CA PRO A 131 -10.39 15.95 -12.64
C PRO A 131 -11.36 14.76 -12.60
N SER A 132 -11.54 14.04 -13.72
CA SER A 132 -12.35 12.82 -13.81
C SER A 132 -11.62 11.54 -13.39
N PHE A 133 -10.30 11.58 -13.13
CA PHE A 133 -9.56 10.41 -12.68
C PHE A 133 -9.94 10.04 -11.25
N GLN A 134 -10.99 9.21 -11.13
CA GLN A 134 -11.46 8.66 -9.88
C GLN A 134 -10.98 7.23 -9.75
N LEU A 135 -10.44 6.90 -8.58
CA LEU A 135 -9.92 5.58 -8.25
C LEU A 135 -10.89 4.87 -7.32
N SER A 136 -11.12 3.59 -7.58
CA SER A 136 -11.80 2.72 -6.62
C SER A 136 -10.93 1.51 -6.30
N ASN A 137 -11.01 1.03 -5.06
CA ASN A 137 -10.44 -0.24 -4.66
C ASN A 137 -11.35 -1.38 -5.15
N ILE A 138 -10.76 -2.44 -5.69
CA ILE A 138 -11.49 -3.67 -6.00
C ILE A 138 -11.55 -4.50 -4.72
N CYS A 139 -12.73 -4.67 -4.13
CA CYS A 139 -12.98 -5.72 -3.15
C CYS A 139 -13.29 -7.01 -3.93
N GLU A 140 -12.40 -8.01 -3.85
CA GLU A 140 -12.76 -9.38 -4.23
C GLU A 140 -13.65 -9.98 -3.12
N PHE A 141 -14.76 -10.58 -3.52
CA PHE A 141 -15.75 -11.24 -2.66
C PHE A 141 -15.37 -12.70 -2.37
#